data_AF-A0A4U5VBQ1-F1
#
_entry.id   AF-A0A4U5VBQ1-F1
#
_cell.length_a   1.000
_cell.length_b   1.000
_cell.length_c   1.000
_cell.angle_alpha   90.00
_cell.angle_beta   90.00
_cell.angle_gamma   90.00
#
_symmetry.space_group_name_H-M   'P 1'
#
loop_
_entity.id
_entity.type
_entity.pdbx_description
1 polymer ?
#
loop_
_entity_poly.entity_id
_entity_poly.type
_entity_poly.pdbx_seq_one_letter_code
_entity_poly.pdbx_strand_id
1 'polypeptide(L)'
;MDLADLSGKQTILKMLEKNGVKNVLFTDSLKQRDDSIKKLVPMVVEIIENKPRFNRDENTDYCLMVIGVPNVGKSSLINSLRRTNLKKGTILDHLVGEDIIADYLLYSLNRLGKFSYVERYDLQEPSDDIQYVLKRISVKLGKTQRVKAITGVGNVTVTVPNYTAAAYDFIRAFRKGELGLVMLD
;
A
#
# COMPACT_ATOMS: atom_id res chain seq x y z
N MET A 1 -16.84 6.69 -21.39
CA MET A 1 -16.51 7.00 -22.79
C MET A 1 -14.99 7.05 -22.81
N ASP A 2 -14.35 6.09 -23.48
CA ASP A 2 -12.89 6.13 -23.67
C ASP A 2 -12.58 7.36 -24.53
N LEU A 3 -11.71 8.25 -24.04
CA LEU A 3 -11.41 9.52 -24.70
C LEU A 3 -10.21 9.40 -25.66
N ALA A 4 -9.56 8.23 -25.71
CA ALA A 4 -8.42 8.01 -26.58
C ALA A 4 -8.88 7.60 -27.99
N ASP A 5 -8.44 8.35 -29.02
CA ASP A 5 -8.56 7.91 -30.40
C ASP A 5 -7.61 6.73 -30.67
N LEU A 6 -8.20 5.55 -30.89
CA LEU A 6 -7.46 4.31 -31.13
C LEU A 6 -6.96 4.17 -32.58
N SER A 7 -7.33 5.09 -33.49
CA SER A 7 -6.83 5.09 -34.87
C SER A 7 -5.29 5.15 -34.93
N GLY A 8 -4.67 5.84 -33.97
CA GLY A 8 -3.22 5.97 -33.82
C GLY A 8 -2.53 4.86 -33.02
N LYS A 9 -3.24 3.79 -32.61
CA LYS A 9 -2.70 2.75 -31.73
C LYS A 9 -1.41 2.13 -32.24
N GLN A 10 -1.33 1.83 -33.55
CA GLN A 10 -0.13 1.24 -34.14
C GLN A 10 1.06 2.20 -34.14
N THR A 11 0.80 3.49 -34.33
CA THR A 11 1.82 4.54 -34.27
C THR A 11 2.38 4.69 -32.86
N ILE A 12 1.50 4.67 -31.85
CA ILE A 12 1.88 4.71 -30.43
C ILE A 12 2.75 3.50 -30.09
N LEU A 13 2.34 2.29 -30.49
CA LEU A 13 3.09 1.06 -30.25
C LEU A 13 4.50 1.12 -30.87
N LYS A 14 4.61 1.54 -32.14
CA LYS A 14 5.90 1.69 -32.83
C LYS A 14 6.80 2.71 -32.12
N MET A 15 6.24 3.82 -31.66
CA MET A 15 7.01 4.85 -30.94
C MET A 15 7.49 4.33 -29.58
N LEU A 16 6.64 3.65 -28.82
CA LEU A 16 7.00 3.06 -27.54
C LEU A 16 8.07 1.98 -27.69
N GLU A 17 7.94 1.11 -28.69
CA GLU A 17 8.92 0.08 -29.03
C GLU A 17 10.28 0.70 -29.40
N LYS A 18 10.29 1.77 -30.22
CA LYS A 18 11.51 2.52 -30.55
C LYS A 18 12.18 3.12 -29.31
N ASN A 19 11.41 3.45 -28.27
CA ASN A 19 11.92 3.94 -26.98
C ASN A 19 12.24 2.80 -25.99
N GLY A 20 12.22 1.54 -26.41
CA GLY A 20 12.56 0.38 -25.59
C GLY A 20 11.43 -0.12 -24.67
N VAL A 21 10.21 0.41 -24.81
CA VAL A 21 9.04 -0.02 -24.04
C VAL A 21 8.38 -1.20 -24.74
N LYS A 22 8.53 -2.40 -24.17
CA LYS A 22 8.03 -3.66 -24.75
C LYS A 22 6.64 -4.06 -24.23
N ASN A 23 6.38 -3.84 -22.95
CA ASN A 23 5.18 -4.30 -22.28
C ASN A 23 4.14 -3.18 -22.26
N VAL A 24 3.36 -3.07 -23.34
CA VAL A 24 2.31 -2.06 -23.50
C VAL A 24 0.95 -2.73 -23.49
N LEU A 25 0.09 -2.30 -22.56
CA LEU A 25 -1.28 -2.78 -22.44
C LEU A 25 -2.25 -1.61 -22.58
N PHE A 26 -3.23 -1.75 -23.47
CA PHE A 26 -4.34 -0.81 -23.59
C PHE A 26 -5.51 -1.36 -22.78
N THR A 27 -6.05 -0.54 -21.88
CA THR A 27 -7.10 -0.95 -20.92
C THR A 27 -8.16 0.12 -20.78
N ASP A 28 -9.40 -0.29 -20.55
CA ASP A 28 -10.49 0.57 -20.09
C ASP A 28 -10.79 0.28 -18.61
N SER A 29 -10.23 1.12 -17.73
CA SER A 29 -10.38 0.97 -16.27
C SER A 29 -11.77 1.32 -15.73
N LEU A 30 -12.68 1.83 -16.59
CA LEU A 30 -14.05 2.16 -16.20
C LEU A 30 -15.03 1.01 -16.49
N LYS A 31 -14.69 0.10 -17.41
CA LYS A 31 -15.50 -1.11 -17.66
C LYS A 31 -15.42 -2.05 -16.46
N GLN A 32 -16.59 -2.45 -15.97
CA GLN A 32 -16.69 -3.39 -14.83
C GLN A 32 -16.14 -4.80 -15.14
N ARG A 33 -16.02 -5.15 -16.42
CA ARG A 33 -15.40 -6.38 -16.91
C ARG A 33 -14.52 -6.05 -18.10
N ASP A 34 -13.27 -5.71 -17.83
CA ASP A 34 -12.26 -5.61 -18.86
C ASP A 34 -11.27 -6.77 -18.72
N ASP A 35 -11.25 -7.67 -19.70
CA ASP A 35 -10.33 -8.80 -19.73
C ASP A 35 -8.87 -8.36 -19.91
N SER A 36 -8.62 -7.14 -20.38
CA SER A 36 -7.26 -6.58 -20.45
C SER A 36 -6.65 -6.40 -19.06
N ILE A 37 -7.43 -5.96 -18.07
CA ILE A 37 -6.95 -5.74 -16.69
C ILE A 37 -6.55 -7.05 -16.03
N LYS A 38 -7.23 -8.16 -16.37
CA LYS A 38 -6.84 -9.52 -15.93
C LYS A 38 -5.46 -9.93 -16.42
N LYS A 39 -4.99 -9.38 -17.55
CA LYS A 39 -3.67 -9.66 -18.11
C LYS A 39 -2.54 -8.88 -17.43
N LEU A 40 -2.87 -7.80 -16.70
CA LEU A 40 -1.87 -6.95 -16.07
C LEU A 40 -1.08 -7.69 -14.99
N VAL A 41 -1.78 -8.38 -14.07
CA VAL A 41 -1.11 -9.10 -12.98
C VAL A 41 -0.18 -10.20 -13.48
N PRO A 42 -0.61 -11.14 -14.36
CA PRO A 42 0.28 -12.14 -14.94
C PRO A 42 1.49 -11.52 -15.66
N MET A 43 1.28 -10.45 -16.44
CA MET A 43 2.35 -9.77 -17.16
C MET A 43 3.39 -9.18 -16.19
N VAL A 44 2.95 -8.55 -15.09
CA VAL A 44 3.87 -7.98 -14.10
C VAL A 44 4.65 -9.06 -13.37
N VAL A 45 3.99 -10.15 -12.96
CA VAL A 45 4.65 -11.29 -12.31
C VAL A 45 5.73 -11.87 -13.22
N GLU A 46 5.39 -12.13 -14.49
CA GLU A 46 6.34 -12.62 -15.50
C GLU A 46 7.54 -11.68 -15.68
N ILE A 47 7.33 -10.36 -15.70
CA ILE A 47 8.41 -9.37 -15.82
C ILE A 47 9.36 -9.41 -14.61
N ILE A 48 8.82 -9.58 -13.41
CA ILE A 48 9.60 -9.60 -12.17
C ILE A 48 10.37 -10.91 -12.06
N GLU A 49 9.73 -12.05 -12.31
CA GLU A 49 10.33 -13.38 -12.23
C GLU A 49 11.45 -13.59 -13.26
N ASN A 50 11.31 -13.03 -14.47
CA ASN A 50 12.35 -13.08 -15.50
C ASN A 50 13.53 -12.13 -15.23
N LYS A 51 13.49 -11.33 -14.15
CA LYS A 51 14.56 -10.41 -13.73
C LYS A 51 14.82 -10.53 -12.23
N PRO A 52 15.25 -11.71 -11.75
CA PRO A 52 15.50 -11.92 -10.32
C PRO A 52 16.54 -10.92 -9.84
N ARG A 53 16.16 -10.12 -8.84
CA ARG A 53 17.11 -9.25 -8.14
C ARG A 53 17.71 -10.10 -7.03
N PHE A 54 19.04 -10.19 -6.98
CA PHE A 54 19.89 -11.09 -6.18
C PHE A 54 19.66 -11.16 -4.65
N ASN A 55 18.56 -10.65 -4.10
CA ASN A 55 18.31 -10.60 -2.65
C ASN A 55 16.81 -10.64 -2.27
N ARG A 56 15.94 -11.23 -3.10
CA ARG A 56 14.48 -11.31 -2.84
C ARG A 56 13.85 -12.68 -3.12
N ASP A 57 14.63 -13.74 -3.33
CA ASP A 57 14.10 -15.07 -3.72
C ASP A 57 13.12 -15.67 -2.70
N GLU A 58 13.15 -15.24 -1.44
CA GLU A 58 12.22 -15.71 -0.40
C GLU A 58 10.95 -14.85 -0.24
N ASN A 59 10.85 -13.71 -0.95
CA ASN A 59 9.77 -12.75 -0.73
C ASN A 59 8.71 -12.83 -1.85
N THR A 60 7.51 -13.31 -1.52
CA THR A 60 6.38 -13.44 -2.45
C THR A 60 5.61 -12.14 -2.67
N ASP A 61 5.97 -11.07 -1.95
CA ASP A 61 5.26 -9.81 -1.99
C ASP A 61 5.89 -8.83 -2.99
N TYR A 62 5.09 -8.36 -3.95
CA TYR A 62 5.49 -7.39 -4.96
C TYR A 62 4.88 -6.01 -4.69
N CYS A 63 5.73 -5.01 -4.41
CA CYS A 63 5.31 -3.61 -4.35
C CYS A 63 5.38 -2.97 -5.75
N LEU A 64 4.25 -2.42 -6.20
CA LEU A 64 4.12 -1.77 -7.52
C LEU A 64 3.68 -0.32 -7.35
N MET A 65 4.27 0.59 -8.14
CA MET A 65 3.88 2.00 -8.17
C MET A 65 3.21 2.36 -9.49
N VAL A 66 2.05 3.02 -9.41
CA VAL A 66 1.32 3.53 -10.58
C VAL A 66 1.59 5.03 -10.73
N ILE A 67 2.27 5.42 -11.82
CA ILE A 67 2.66 6.82 -12.10
C ILE A 67 1.93 7.37 -13.33
N GLY A 68 1.83 8.71 -13.41
CA GLY A 68 1.25 9.41 -14.56
C GLY A 68 0.71 10.80 -14.21
N VAL A 69 0.55 11.67 -15.21
CA VAL A 69 0.08 13.05 -15.04
C VAL A 69 -1.34 13.11 -14.41
N PRO A 70 -1.78 14.24 -13.82
CA PRO A 70 -3.09 14.33 -13.18
C PRO A 70 -4.24 13.87 -14.11
N ASN A 71 -5.27 13.26 -13.51
CA ASN A 71 -6.52 12.86 -14.18
C ASN A 71 -6.45 11.77 -15.30
N VAL A 72 -5.30 11.12 -15.55
CA VAL A 72 -5.20 10.04 -16.56
C VAL A 72 -5.81 8.68 -16.16
N GLY A 73 -6.58 8.62 -15.07
CA GLY A 73 -7.24 7.37 -14.64
C GLY A 73 -6.42 6.46 -13.74
N LYS A 74 -5.33 6.94 -13.12
CA LYS A 74 -4.51 6.15 -12.15
C LYS A 74 -5.34 5.50 -11.05
N SER A 75 -6.19 6.28 -10.37
CA SER A 75 -7.05 5.77 -9.30
C SER A 75 -8.11 4.80 -9.84
N SER A 76 -8.59 5.01 -11.07
CA SER A 76 -9.54 4.11 -11.74
C SER A 76 -8.90 2.74 -11.99
N LEU A 77 -7.64 2.71 -12.45
CA LEU A 77 -6.89 1.48 -12.67
C LEU A 77 -6.71 0.69 -11.38
N ILE A 78 -6.25 1.35 -10.31
CA ILE A 78 -6.07 0.72 -8.97
C ILE A 78 -7.38 0.09 -8.51
N ASN A 79 -8.48 0.85 -8.59
CA ASN A 79 -9.79 0.36 -8.20
C ASN A 79 -10.29 -0.81 -9.08
N SER A 80 -9.93 -0.82 -10.37
CA SER A 80 -10.31 -1.91 -11.25
C SER A 80 -9.53 -3.19 -11.00
N LEU A 81 -8.22 -3.10 -10.76
CA LEU A 81 -7.38 -4.22 -10.32
C LEU A 81 -7.92 -4.83 -9.03
N ARG A 82 -8.27 -3.98 -8.08
CA ARG A 82 -8.87 -4.40 -6.81
C ARG A 82 -10.14 -5.22 -7.01
N ARG A 83 -11.10 -4.72 -7.80
CA ARG A 83 -12.36 -5.42 -8.07
C ARG A 83 -12.16 -6.75 -8.80
N THR A 84 -11.13 -6.82 -9.65
CA THR A 84 -10.88 -7.95 -10.54
C THR A 84 -10.12 -9.08 -9.82
N ASN A 85 -9.20 -8.74 -8.94
CA ASN A 85 -8.27 -9.68 -8.31
C ASN A 85 -8.61 -10.00 -6.85
N LEU A 86 -9.35 -9.12 -6.16
CA LEU A 86 -9.83 -9.35 -4.80
C LEU A 86 -11.34 -9.61 -4.86
N LYS A 87 -11.80 -10.78 -4.40
CA LYS A 87 -13.21 -11.23 -4.43
C LYS A 87 -14.18 -10.40 -3.56
N LYS A 88 -13.86 -9.14 -3.25
CA LYS A 88 -14.71 -8.19 -2.52
C LYS A 88 -14.62 -6.82 -3.18
N GLY A 89 -15.75 -6.38 -3.75
CA GLY A 89 -15.95 -4.98 -4.05
C GLY A 89 -15.72 -4.14 -2.79
N THR A 90 -14.89 -3.11 -2.92
CA THR A 90 -14.80 -1.99 -1.97
C THR A 90 -14.42 -2.31 -0.51
N ILE A 91 -13.37 -3.11 -0.34
CA ILE A 91 -12.17 -2.72 0.43
C ILE A 91 -11.83 -1.28 0.89
N LEU A 92 -12.69 -0.27 1.09
CA LEU A 92 -12.31 1.10 1.58
C LEU A 92 -10.80 1.39 1.73
N ASP A 93 -10.19 2.16 0.82
CA ASP A 93 -8.72 2.36 0.73
C ASP A 93 -8.02 2.82 2.04
N HIS A 94 -8.79 3.29 3.03
CA HIS A 94 -8.30 3.62 4.37
C HIS A 94 -8.23 2.45 5.36
N LEU A 95 -8.78 1.27 5.03
CA LEU A 95 -8.76 0.09 5.89
C LEU A 95 -7.59 -0.87 5.60
N VAL A 96 -6.87 -0.67 4.48
CA VAL A 96 -5.80 -1.56 4.00
C VAL A 96 -4.46 -0.82 3.82
N GLY A 97 -4.39 0.48 4.15
CA GLY A 97 -3.27 1.32 3.76
C GLY A 97 -2.29 1.68 4.88
N GLU A 98 -2.78 2.01 6.07
CA GLU A 98 -1.94 2.69 7.07
C GLU A 98 -1.16 1.71 7.95
N ASP A 99 -1.77 0.59 8.34
CA ASP A 99 -1.11 -0.48 9.08
C ASP A 99 -0.03 -1.15 8.24
N ILE A 100 -0.30 -1.46 6.97
CA ILE A 100 0.68 -2.04 6.04
C ILE A 100 1.83 -1.08 5.76
N ILE A 101 1.54 0.20 5.52
CA ILE A 101 2.62 1.20 5.32
C ILE A 101 3.40 1.38 6.63
N ALA A 102 2.75 1.43 7.78
CA ALA A 102 3.43 1.53 9.07
C ALA A 102 4.33 0.30 9.33
N ASP A 103 3.87 -0.90 8.97
CA ASP A 103 4.64 -2.14 9.06
C ASP A 103 5.88 -2.10 8.14
N TYR A 104 5.70 -1.71 6.88
CA TYR A 104 6.82 -1.52 5.95
C TYR A 104 7.83 -0.48 6.43
N LEU A 105 7.35 0.64 6.99
CA LEU A 105 8.22 1.67 7.55
C LEU A 105 8.95 1.17 8.79
N LEU A 106 8.28 0.41 9.67
CA LEU A 106 8.90 -0.22 10.83
C LEU A 106 10.02 -1.18 10.40
N TYR A 107 9.74 -2.06 9.45
CA TYR A 107 10.73 -2.94 8.83
C TYR A 107 11.92 -2.14 8.27
N SER A 108 11.65 -1.07 7.52
CA SER A 108 12.69 -0.24 6.90
C SER A 108 13.55 0.46 7.95
N LEU A 109 12.94 1.02 9.00
CA LEU A 109 13.63 1.66 10.11
C LEU A 109 14.53 0.65 10.85
N ASN A 110 14.02 -0.54 11.13
CA ASN A 110 14.78 -1.60 11.81
C ASN A 110 15.97 -2.06 10.96
N ARG A 111 15.75 -2.32 9.67
CA ARG A 111 16.81 -2.73 8.73
C ARG A 111 17.92 -1.69 8.59
N LEU A 112 17.58 -0.40 8.71
CA LEU A 112 18.54 0.71 8.63
C LEU A 112 19.15 1.09 10.00
N GLY A 113 18.84 0.35 11.07
CA GLY A 113 19.32 0.65 12.43
C GLY A 113 18.79 1.98 12.99
N LYS A 114 17.64 2.44 12.51
CA LYS A 114 17.01 3.71 12.91
C LYS A 114 15.95 3.45 13.99
N PHE A 115 16.41 3.43 15.24
CA PHE A 115 15.56 3.10 16.40
C PHE A 115 14.99 4.32 17.13
N SER A 116 15.02 5.53 16.55
CA SER A 116 14.46 6.74 17.19
C SER A 116 12.97 6.64 17.51
N TYR A 117 12.24 5.74 16.84
CA TYR A 117 10.84 5.47 17.18
C TYR A 117 10.69 4.77 18.54
N VAL A 118 11.71 4.02 18.99
CA VAL A 118 11.71 3.32 20.29
C VAL A 118 11.65 4.35 21.41
N GLU A 119 12.57 5.31 21.39
CA GLU A 119 12.60 6.38 22.39
C GLU A 119 11.37 7.29 22.29
N ARG A 120 10.95 7.64 21.08
CA ARG A 120 9.81 8.56 20.87
C ARG A 120 8.48 8.02 21.41
N TYR A 121 8.25 6.72 21.26
CA TYR A 121 6.98 6.08 21.65
C TYR A 121 7.10 5.25 22.93
N ASP A 122 8.19 5.41 23.67
CA ASP A 122 8.53 4.70 24.90
C ASP A 122 8.46 3.17 24.75
N LEU A 123 9.07 2.60 23.72
CA LEU A 123 9.26 1.15 23.62
C LEU A 123 10.48 0.75 24.46
N GLN A 124 10.48 -0.48 24.98
CA GLN A 124 11.63 -1.00 25.72
C GLN A 124 12.81 -1.29 24.79
N GLU A 125 12.51 -1.80 23.59
CA GLU A 125 13.47 -2.20 22.59
C GLU A 125 12.86 -2.09 21.19
N PRO A 126 13.69 -2.11 20.12
CA PRO A 126 13.21 -2.26 18.75
C PRO A 126 12.33 -3.50 18.60
N SER A 127 11.26 -3.39 17.83
CA SER A 127 10.28 -4.47 17.64
C SER A 127 9.96 -4.61 16.16
N ASP A 128 9.75 -5.84 15.70
CA ASP A 128 9.24 -6.17 14.36
C ASP A 128 7.72 -6.38 14.35
N ASP A 129 7.09 -6.62 15.50
CA ASP A 129 5.63 -6.70 15.62
C ASP A 129 4.95 -5.32 15.53
N ILE A 130 4.37 -5.01 14.36
CA ILE A 130 3.62 -3.77 14.14
C ILE A 130 2.42 -3.62 15.09
N GLN A 131 1.74 -4.69 15.49
CA GLN A 131 0.60 -4.59 16.41
C GLN A 131 1.05 -4.11 17.80
N TYR A 132 2.19 -4.62 18.28
CA TYR A 132 2.80 -4.16 19.51
C TYR A 132 3.19 -2.67 19.41
N VAL A 133 3.86 -2.27 18.34
CA VAL A 133 4.28 -0.87 18.14
C VAL A 133 3.07 0.06 18.09
N LEU A 134 2.06 -0.25 17.27
CA LEU A 134 0.84 0.57 17.17
C LEU A 134 0.07 0.62 18.50
N LYS A 135 0.08 -0.45 19.29
CA LYS A 135 -0.48 -0.44 20.65
C LYS A 135 0.25 0.56 21.55
N ARG A 136 1.58 0.55 21.58
CA ARG A 136 2.37 1.50 22.37
C ARG A 136 2.10 2.95 21.94
N ILE A 137 2.08 3.20 20.64
CA ILE A 137 1.76 4.52 20.07
C ILE A 137 0.36 4.97 20.49
N SER A 138 -0.63 4.08 20.39
CA SER A 138 -2.02 4.41 20.72
C SER A 138 -2.19 4.81 22.18
N VAL A 139 -1.50 4.12 23.09
CA VAL A 139 -1.51 4.43 24.53
C VAL A 139 -0.76 5.73 24.79
N LYS A 140 0.46 5.86 24.26
CA LYS A 140 1.34 7.04 24.45
C LYS A 140 0.68 8.34 23.97
N LEU A 141 -0.02 8.29 22.83
CA LEU A 141 -0.67 9.45 22.22
C LEU A 141 -2.15 9.62 22.60
N GLY A 142 -2.69 8.77 23.48
CA GLY A 142 -4.10 8.79 23.87
C GLY A 142 -5.08 8.48 22.72
N LYS A 143 -4.62 7.81 21.66
CA LYS A 143 -5.43 7.41 20.50
C LYS A 143 -6.25 6.18 20.87
N THR A 144 -7.35 6.42 21.57
CA THR A 144 -8.28 5.38 22.00
C THR A 144 -9.67 5.65 21.43
N GLN A 145 -10.49 4.61 21.33
CA GLN A 145 -11.86 4.68 20.86
C GLN A 145 -12.78 3.92 21.81
N ARG A 146 -14.01 4.43 21.97
CA ARG A 146 -15.04 3.78 22.77
C ARG A 146 -15.82 2.82 21.88
N VAL A 147 -15.82 1.54 22.23
CA VAL A 147 -16.57 0.49 21.54
C VAL A 147 -17.58 -0.14 22.49
N LYS A 148 -18.74 -0.53 21.96
CA LYS A 148 -19.73 -1.29 22.73
C LYS A 148 -19.34 -2.77 22.67
N ALA A 149 -19.00 -3.35 23.80
CA ALA A 149 -18.78 -4.78 23.94
C ALA A 149 -20.08 -5.43 24.43
N ILE A 150 -20.50 -6.49 23.73
CA ILE A 150 -21.60 -7.34 24.18
C ILE A 150 -21.00 -8.32 25.18
N THR A 151 -21.39 -8.20 26.44
CA THR A 151 -21.05 -9.17 27.48
C THR A 151 -22.30 -9.95 27.86
N GLY A 152 -22.16 -11.13 28.47
CA GLY A 152 -23.29 -11.96 28.92
C GLY A 152 -24.24 -11.29 29.93
N VAL A 153 -23.89 -10.09 30.42
CA VAL A 153 -24.66 -9.25 31.36
C VAL A 153 -25.11 -7.91 30.75
N GLY A 154 -24.93 -7.70 29.44
CA GLY A 154 -25.40 -6.52 28.72
C GLY A 154 -24.31 -5.78 27.93
N ASN A 155 -24.71 -4.64 27.36
CA ASN A 155 -23.83 -3.79 26.57
C ASN A 155 -22.97 -2.90 27.48
N VAL A 156 -21.66 -3.12 27.49
CA VAL A 156 -20.69 -2.29 28.21
C VAL A 156 -19.90 -1.45 27.22
N THR A 157 -19.65 -0.18 27.54
CA THR A 157 -18.78 0.66 26.72
C THR A 157 -17.34 0.52 27.21
N VAL A 158 -16.47 -0.03 26.36
CA VAL A 158 -15.05 -0.27 26.66
C VAL A 158 -14.19 0.68 25.82
N THR A 159 -13.14 1.21 26.43
CA THR A 159 -12.14 2.01 25.73
C THR A 159 -11.03 1.09 25.21
N VAL A 160 -10.80 1.10 23.90
CA VAL A 160 -9.79 0.26 23.24
C VAL A 160 -8.83 1.11 22.41
N PRO A 161 -7.59 0.64 22.15
CA PRO A 161 -6.67 1.25 21.20
C PRO A 161 -7.31 1.54 19.84
N ASN A 162 -7.02 2.72 19.28
CA ASN A 162 -7.32 3.06 17.88
C ASN A 162 -6.04 2.91 17.05
N TYR A 163 -5.83 1.72 16.50
CA TYR A 163 -4.62 1.38 15.74
C TYR A 163 -4.49 2.15 14.42
N THR A 164 -5.61 2.46 13.75
CA THR A 164 -5.61 3.29 12.53
C THR A 164 -5.06 4.68 12.82
N ALA A 165 -5.55 5.34 13.87
CA ALA A 165 -5.05 6.65 14.27
C ALA A 165 -3.58 6.61 14.71
N ALA A 166 -3.14 5.52 15.35
CA ALA A 166 -1.75 5.31 15.70
C ALA A 166 -0.85 5.12 14.47
N ALA A 167 -1.29 4.35 13.48
CA ALA A 167 -0.56 4.12 12.23
C ALA A 167 -0.42 5.40 11.41
N TYR A 168 -1.50 6.19 11.32
CA TYR A 168 -1.46 7.51 10.70
C TYR A 168 -0.41 8.43 11.37
N ASP A 169 -0.38 8.49 12.70
CA ASP A 169 0.59 9.29 13.44
C ASP A 169 2.04 8.79 13.21
N PHE A 170 2.24 7.48 13.13
CA PHE A 170 3.54 6.87 12.83
C PHE A 170 4.06 7.26 11.44
N ILE A 171 3.22 7.11 10.41
CA ILE A 171 3.54 7.49 9.03
C ILE A 171 3.82 9.00 8.94
N ARG A 172 3.03 9.82 9.63
CA ARG A 172 3.21 11.27 9.65
C ARG A 172 4.54 11.66 10.30
N ALA A 173 4.92 11.03 11.41
CA ALA A 173 6.21 11.26 12.05
C ALA A 173 7.37 10.86 11.13
N PHE A 174 7.26 9.71 10.45
CA PHE A 174 8.23 9.29 9.44
C PHE A 174 8.39 10.33 8.32
N ARG A 175 7.28 10.79 7.72
CA ARG A 175 7.28 11.78 6.62
C ARG A 175 7.90 13.12 7.01
N LYS A 176 7.86 13.48 8.30
CA LYS A 176 8.51 14.68 8.83
C LYS A 176 9.99 14.48 9.18
N GLY A 177 10.53 13.27 9.00
CA GLY A 177 11.89 12.91 9.38
C GLY A 177 12.08 12.74 10.89
N GLU A 178 10.99 12.71 11.66
CA GLU A 178 11.03 12.65 13.12
C GLU A 178 11.39 11.24 13.64
N LEU A 179 11.29 10.22 12.78
CA LEU A 179 11.72 8.85 13.06
C LEU A 179 13.10 8.53 12.44
N GLY A 180 13.85 9.58 12.08
CA GLY A 180 15.13 9.47 11.38
C GLY A 180 15.00 9.83 9.90
N LEU A 181 16.05 10.42 9.34
CA LEU A 181 16.15 10.70 7.92
C LEU A 181 16.46 9.39 7.19
N VAL A 182 15.48 8.90 6.42
CA VAL A 182 15.57 7.66 5.65
C VAL A 182 15.17 7.95 4.21
N MET A 183 16.02 7.55 3.26
CA MET A 183 15.61 7.41 1.87
C MET A 183 15.11 5.98 1.66
N LEU A 184 13.88 5.83 1.16
CA LEU A 184 13.33 4.56 0.72
C LEU A 184 13.69 4.43 -0.77
N ASP A 185 14.60 3.52 -1.11
CA ASP A 185 15.04 3.22 -2.47
C ASP A 185 14.20 2.13 -3.18
#